data_AF-A0A124E2K7-F1
#
_entry.id   AF-A0A124E2K7-F1
#
_cell.length_a   1.000
_cell.length_b   1.000
_cell.length_c   1.000
_cell.angle_alpha   90.00
_cell.angle_beta   90.00
_cell.angle_gamma   90.00
#
_symmetry.space_group_name_H-M   'P 1'
#
loop_
_entity.id
_entity.type
_entity.pdbx_description
1 polymer ?
#
loop_
_entity_poly.entity_id
_entity_poly.type
_entity_poly.pdbx_seq_one_letter_code
_entity_poly.pdbx_strand_id
1 'polypeptide(L)'
;MEVESFDMTSAGLAIGTAFFPGCAGVEVEAGNAVRVTVADGQRDIAAGEFDFSAAPVAMQGGAPGHQTLVFPAGMYWRTPDMVEGAPTLVAHRGQGRTAAAAAQPGATSVVAFAPAAPEHGSVDGVAEAVLNELRDADYPYVRSVIANSWVPQISSKRAGLVIKGRTLTDADVLADHLALRQRYSGARLVYSGQWSTFNAPDWWVTVVGPSWYFAADANRWCDSEGFDVDDCFAKFVSSMFGAEEGTTVYRK
;
A
#
# COMPACT_ATOMS: atom_id res chain seq x y z
N MET A 1 -20.83 6.00 7.54
CA MET A 1 -19.78 6.99 7.19
C MET A 1 -19.79 7.16 5.70
N GLU A 2 -19.42 8.33 5.21
CA GLU A 2 -19.30 8.62 3.76
C GLU A 2 -17.89 9.17 3.48
N VAL A 3 -17.34 8.80 2.32
CA VAL A 3 -16.05 9.30 1.85
C VAL A 3 -16.22 10.65 1.20
N GLU A 4 -15.47 11.62 1.68
CA GLU A 4 -15.39 12.98 1.11
C GLU A 4 -14.10 13.18 0.30
N SER A 5 -13.01 12.51 0.70
CA SER A 5 -11.74 12.51 -0.05
C SER A 5 -11.00 11.18 0.13
N PHE A 6 -10.14 10.84 -0.84
CA PHE A 6 -9.41 9.57 -0.86
C PHE A 6 -8.04 9.79 -1.49
N ASP A 7 -7.04 10.08 -0.64
CA ASP A 7 -5.77 10.65 -1.07
C ASP A 7 -4.58 9.91 -0.46
N MET A 8 -3.49 9.84 -1.22
CA MET A 8 -2.24 9.26 -0.75
C MET A 8 -1.31 10.36 -0.24
N THR A 9 -0.89 10.27 1.03
CA THR A 9 -0.05 11.29 1.70
C THR A 9 1.26 10.69 2.20
N SER A 10 2.21 11.52 2.63
CA SER A 10 3.45 11.03 3.26
C SER A 10 3.22 10.27 4.57
N ALA A 11 2.08 10.46 5.23
CA ALA A 11 1.72 9.76 6.47
C ALA A 11 0.99 8.43 6.23
N GLY A 12 0.53 8.17 5.00
CA GLY A 12 -0.31 7.03 4.68
C GLY A 12 -1.52 7.41 3.82
N LEU A 13 -2.44 6.45 3.67
CA LEU A 13 -3.69 6.63 2.97
C LEU A 13 -4.63 7.47 3.83
N ALA A 14 -4.96 8.67 3.36
CA ALA A 14 -5.83 9.62 4.07
C ALA A 14 -7.23 9.63 3.45
N ILE A 15 -8.24 9.46 4.31
CA ILE A 15 -9.64 9.42 3.89
C ILE A 15 -10.42 10.50 4.64
N GLY A 16 -10.83 11.55 3.94
CA GLY A 16 -11.80 12.51 4.46
C GLY A 16 -13.14 11.81 4.66
N THR A 17 -13.69 11.86 5.88
CA THR A 17 -14.85 11.06 6.26
C THR A 17 -15.92 11.92 6.93
N ALA A 18 -17.15 11.82 6.43
CA ALA A 18 -18.36 12.31 7.08
C ALA A 18 -19.00 11.22 7.95
N PHE A 19 -19.22 11.55 9.22
CA PHE A 19 -19.87 10.74 10.23
C PHE A 19 -21.32 11.20 10.37
N PHE A 20 -22.25 10.31 10.08
CA PHE A 20 -23.68 10.58 10.20
C PHE A 20 -24.24 9.96 11.47
N PRO A 21 -25.17 10.66 12.17
CA PRO A 21 -25.80 10.14 13.36
C PRO A 21 -26.69 8.94 13.00
N GLY A 22 -26.62 7.88 13.81
CA GLY A 22 -27.44 6.67 13.63
C GLY A 22 -28.89 6.83 14.11
N CYS A 23 -29.19 7.86 14.91
CA CYS A 23 -30.52 8.19 15.44
C CYS A 23 -30.67 9.72 15.62
N ALA A 24 -31.90 10.21 15.77
CA ALA A 24 -32.14 11.63 16.06
C ALA A 24 -31.63 12.01 17.47
N GLY A 25 -30.58 12.82 17.55
CA GLY A 25 -29.96 13.27 18.79
C GLY A 25 -28.57 13.89 18.57
N VAL A 26 -27.88 14.23 19.66
CA VAL A 26 -26.44 14.52 19.64
C VAL A 26 -25.72 13.18 19.80
N GLU A 27 -24.95 12.78 18.79
CA GLU A 27 -24.12 11.59 18.84
C GLU A 27 -22.65 12.00 18.84
N VAL A 28 -21.83 11.34 19.64
CA VAL A 28 -20.38 11.57 19.70
C VAL A 28 -19.69 10.22 19.51
N GLU A 29 -18.80 10.15 18.53
CA GLU A 29 -17.86 9.04 18.43
C GLU A 29 -16.65 9.32 19.32
N ALA A 30 -16.41 8.43 20.28
CA ALA A 30 -15.34 8.57 21.28
C ALA A 30 -14.77 7.21 21.72
N GLY A 31 -15.01 6.15 20.94
CA GLY A 31 -14.42 4.84 21.19
C GLY A 31 -12.89 4.92 21.09
N ASN A 32 -12.19 4.25 22.01
CA ASN A 32 -10.73 4.25 22.07
C ASN A 32 -10.08 3.09 21.27
N ALA A 33 -10.91 2.21 20.70
CA ALA A 33 -10.49 1.09 19.86
C ALA A 33 -11.60 0.81 18.84
N VAL A 34 -11.76 1.71 17.88
CA VAL A 34 -12.74 1.57 16.79
C VAL A 34 -12.01 1.00 15.58
N ARG A 35 -12.35 -0.23 15.18
CA ARG A 35 -11.86 -0.79 13.93
C ARG A 35 -12.60 -0.16 12.77
N VAL A 36 -11.87 0.49 11.87
CA VAL A 36 -12.42 1.02 10.62
C VAL A 36 -11.89 0.20 9.46
N THR A 37 -12.81 -0.30 8.62
CA THR A 37 -12.50 -0.99 7.37
C THR A 37 -12.96 -0.16 6.19
N VAL A 38 -12.21 -0.25 5.09
CA VAL A 38 -12.43 0.45 3.83
C VAL A 38 -12.47 -0.59 2.72
N ALA A 39 -13.52 -0.61 1.90
CA ALA A 39 -13.63 -1.55 0.79
C ALA A 39 -14.37 -0.96 -0.42
N ASP A 40 -13.98 -1.38 -1.62
CA ASP A 40 -14.70 -1.15 -2.87
C ASP A 40 -15.44 -2.45 -3.26
N GLY A 41 -16.72 -2.54 -2.92
CA GLY A 41 -17.47 -3.79 -2.98
C GLY A 41 -16.85 -4.86 -2.06
N GLN A 42 -16.31 -5.93 -2.65
CA GLN A 42 -15.60 -7.00 -1.92
C GLN A 42 -14.07 -6.81 -1.92
N ARG A 43 -13.55 -5.72 -2.49
CA ARG A 43 -12.11 -5.44 -2.58
C ARG A 43 -11.69 -4.60 -1.37
N ASP A 44 -11.09 -5.25 -0.38
CA ASP A 44 -10.59 -4.59 0.84
C ASP A 44 -9.44 -3.61 0.55
N ILE A 45 -9.57 -2.34 0.91
CA ILE A 45 -8.60 -1.29 0.61
C ILE A 45 -7.68 -1.03 1.80
N ALA A 46 -8.25 -0.88 3.00
CA ALA A 46 -7.52 -0.55 4.21
C ALA A 46 -8.29 -0.99 5.47
N ALA A 47 -7.56 -1.24 6.55
CA ALA A 47 -8.13 -1.54 7.85
C ALA A 47 -7.18 -1.11 8.98
N GLY A 48 -7.73 -0.45 9.99
CA GLY A 48 -6.96 0.03 11.15
C GLY A 48 -7.83 0.29 12.37
N GLU A 49 -7.19 0.34 13.53
CA GLU A 49 -7.81 0.73 14.79
C GLU A 49 -7.55 2.20 15.10
N PHE A 50 -8.61 2.92 15.45
CA PHE A 50 -8.59 4.35 15.74
C PHE A 50 -9.02 4.61 17.18
N ASP A 51 -8.36 5.58 17.82
CA ASP A 51 -8.74 6.13 19.12
C ASP A 51 -9.39 7.50 18.92
N PHE A 52 -10.73 7.53 19.00
CA PHE A 52 -11.52 8.76 18.95
C PHE A 52 -11.75 9.37 20.34
N SER A 53 -11.29 8.75 21.42
CA SER A 53 -11.48 9.31 22.77
C SER A 53 -10.69 10.61 22.97
N ALA A 54 -9.54 10.73 22.31
CA ALA A 54 -8.69 11.91 22.31
C ALA A 54 -9.13 13.00 21.31
N ALA A 55 -9.79 12.61 20.22
CA ALA A 55 -10.36 13.52 19.22
C ALA A 55 -11.80 13.10 18.87
N PRO A 56 -12.78 13.36 19.77
CA PRO A 56 -14.14 12.89 19.56
C PRO A 56 -14.83 13.61 18.41
N VAL A 57 -15.57 12.86 17.60
CA VAL A 57 -16.32 13.42 16.47
C VAL A 57 -17.76 13.70 16.93
N ALA A 58 -18.10 14.98 17.05
CA ALA A 58 -19.46 15.39 17.40
C ALA A 58 -20.35 15.53 16.16
N MET A 59 -21.52 14.91 16.22
CA MET A 59 -22.61 15.02 15.24
C MET A 59 -23.74 15.80 15.90
N GLN A 60 -23.93 17.07 15.52
CA GLN A 60 -24.88 17.98 16.18
C GLN A 60 -26.05 18.32 15.27
N GLY A 61 -27.28 18.20 15.78
CA GLY A 61 -28.48 18.70 15.10
C GLY A 61 -28.77 18.06 13.74
N GLY A 62 -28.27 16.84 13.50
CA GLY A 62 -28.39 16.17 12.20
C GLY A 62 -27.30 16.52 11.18
N ALA A 63 -26.40 17.45 11.49
CA ALA A 63 -25.22 17.72 10.67
C ALA A 63 -24.16 16.62 10.87
N PRO A 64 -23.50 16.16 9.80
CA PRO A 64 -22.42 15.19 9.93
C PRO A 64 -21.21 15.81 10.63
N GLY A 65 -20.48 14.98 11.38
CA GLY A 65 -19.14 15.31 11.86
C GLY A 65 -18.10 14.97 10.81
N HIS A 66 -17.03 15.75 10.70
CA HIS A 66 -16.00 15.55 9.67
C HIS A 66 -14.66 15.23 10.30
N GLN A 67 -13.97 14.20 9.79
CA GLN A 67 -12.65 13.79 10.27
C GLN A 67 -11.85 13.17 9.13
N THR A 68 -10.54 13.44 9.08
CA THR A 68 -9.63 12.69 8.22
C THR A 68 -9.08 11.47 8.96
N LEU A 69 -9.29 10.29 8.40
CA LEU A 69 -8.74 9.04 8.91
C LEU A 69 -7.49 8.69 8.12
N VAL A 70 -6.35 8.54 8.80
CA VAL A 70 -5.07 8.20 8.18
C VAL A 70 -4.70 6.76 8.51
N PHE A 71 -4.50 5.94 7.48
CA PHE A 71 -4.02 4.57 7.55
C PHE A 71 -2.53 4.53 7.16
N PRO A 72 -1.60 4.36 8.12
CA PRO A 72 -0.16 4.24 7.83
C PRO A 72 0.19 3.05 6.93
N ALA A 73 1.42 3.04 6.44
CA ALA A 73 1.98 1.89 5.71
C ALA A 73 1.80 0.58 6.51
N GLY A 74 1.35 -0.47 5.82
CA GLY A 74 0.98 -1.74 6.44
C GLY A 74 -0.48 -1.84 6.93
N MET A 75 -1.27 -0.76 6.81
CA MET A 75 -2.71 -0.75 7.12
C MET A 75 -3.60 -0.52 5.89
N TYR A 76 -3.00 -0.45 4.71
CA TYR A 76 -3.69 -0.41 3.42
C TYR A 76 -3.03 -1.39 2.45
N TRP A 77 -3.85 -1.96 1.58
CA TRP A 77 -3.42 -2.84 0.50
C TRP A 77 -3.53 -2.16 -0.86
N ARG A 78 -4.51 -1.26 -1.04
CA ARG A 78 -4.75 -0.57 -2.32
C ARG A 78 -4.54 0.93 -2.18
N THR A 79 -4.03 1.56 -3.23
CA THR A 79 -3.84 3.01 -3.35
C THR A 79 -4.94 3.64 -4.21
N PRO A 80 -5.12 4.98 -4.18
CA PRO A 80 -6.20 5.64 -4.91
C PRO A 80 -6.27 5.35 -6.40
N ASP A 81 -5.13 5.16 -7.07
CA ASP A 81 -5.06 4.80 -8.50
C ASP A 81 -5.58 3.40 -8.82
N MET A 82 -5.81 2.54 -7.81
CA MET A 82 -6.32 1.18 -7.97
C MET A 82 -7.84 1.05 -7.76
N VAL A 83 -8.50 2.16 -7.39
CA VAL A 83 -9.91 2.19 -6.99
C VAL A 83 -10.66 3.11 -7.96
N GLU A 84 -11.69 2.57 -8.62
CA GLU A 84 -12.42 3.29 -9.67
C GLU A 84 -13.62 4.09 -9.12
N GLY A 85 -14.19 3.64 -8.00
CA GLY A 85 -15.37 4.24 -7.37
C GLY A 85 -15.11 4.86 -6.00
N ALA A 86 -16.15 5.44 -5.40
CA ALA A 86 -16.10 5.88 -4.01
C ALA A 86 -16.12 4.65 -3.08
N PRO A 87 -15.09 4.44 -2.24
CA PRO A 87 -15.07 3.29 -1.36
C PRO A 87 -16.09 3.42 -0.23
N THR A 88 -16.43 2.28 0.37
CA THR A 88 -17.31 2.19 1.53
C THR A 88 -16.48 2.12 2.81
N LEU A 89 -16.92 2.83 3.86
CA LEU A 89 -16.29 2.79 5.18
C LEU A 89 -17.24 2.21 6.21
N VAL A 90 -16.75 1.24 6.98
CA VAL A 90 -17.49 0.61 8.08
C VAL A 90 -16.71 0.77 9.38
N ALA A 91 -17.37 1.28 10.41
CA ALA A 91 -16.82 1.40 11.75
C ALA A 91 -17.41 0.29 12.62
N HIS A 92 -16.54 -0.57 13.13
CA HIS A 92 -16.86 -1.65 14.03
C HIS A 92 -16.51 -1.21 15.45
N ARG A 93 -17.54 -0.87 16.22
CA ARG A 93 -17.39 -0.36 17.58
C ARG A 93 -17.34 -1.52 18.57
N GLY A 94 -16.31 -1.54 19.42
CA GLY A 94 -16.30 -2.39 20.61
C GLY A 94 -17.33 -1.95 21.66
N GLN A 95 -17.54 -2.76 22.70
CA GLN A 95 -18.46 -2.44 23.80
C GLN A 95 -17.94 -1.35 24.77
N GLY A 96 -16.64 -1.01 24.68
CA GLY A 96 -16.01 -0.01 25.55
C GLY A 96 -16.32 1.42 25.10
N ARG A 97 -17.14 2.14 25.88
CA ARG A 97 -17.28 3.59 25.78
C ARG A 97 -16.52 4.24 26.94
N THR A 98 -15.49 5.02 26.62
CA THR A 98 -14.80 5.87 27.59
C THR A 98 -15.40 7.27 27.62
N ALA A 99 -15.19 7.99 28.72
CA ALA A 99 -15.58 9.39 28.81
C ALA A 99 -14.83 10.19 27.73
N ALA A 100 -15.59 10.80 26.80
CA ALA A 100 -15.05 11.56 25.70
C ALA A 100 -14.47 12.90 26.19
N ALA A 101 -13.35 13.34 25.61
CA ALA A 101 -12.96 14.75 25.70
C ALA A 101 -14.05 15.65 25.07
N ALA A 102 -14.03 16.95 25.34
CA ALA A 102 -14.92 17.87 24.64
C ALA A 102 -14.55 17.88 23.14
N ALA A 103 -15.51 17.55 22.27
CA ALA A 103 -15.33 17.62 20.84
C ALA A 103 -14.97 19.06 20.43
N GLN A 104 -13.89 19.22 19.68
CA GLN A 104 -13.48 20.53 19.16
C GLN A 104 -14.17 20.78 17.80
N PRO A 105 -14.70 21.99 17.56
CA PRO A 105 -15.26 22.33 16.26
C PRO A 105 -14.14 22.47 15.21
N GLY A 106 -14.14 21.60 14.20
CA GLY A 106 -13.24 21.63 13.05
C GLY A 106 -12.85 20.22 12.60
N ALA A 107 -12.60 20.02 11.29
CA ALA A 107 -12.07 18.76 10.79
C ALA A 107 -10.64 18.57 11.34
N THR A 108 -10.44 17.53 12.13
CA THR A 108 -9.11 17.12 12.58
C THR A 108 -8.68 15.84 11.87
N SER A 109 -7.44 15.42 12.03
CA SER A 109 -6.93 14.14 11.52
C SER A 109 -6.68 13.17 12.67
N VAL A 110 -7.16 11.92 12.56
CA VAL A 110 -6.75 10.82 13.46
C VAL A 110 -5.95 9.80 12.66
N VAL A 111 -4.86 9.32 13.24
CA VAL A 111 -4.02 8.26 12.66
C VAL A 111 -4.36 6.94 13.32
N ALA A 112 -4.52 5.87 12.54
CA ALA A 112 -4.69 4.53 13.06
C ALA A 112 -3.47 4.12 13.90
N PHE A 113 -3.69 3.62 15.12
CA PHE A 113 -2.61 3.25 16.04
C PHE A 113 -2.19 1.79 15.91
N ALA A 114 -3.05 0.93 15.35
CA ALA A 114 -2.78 -0.48 15.13
C ALA A 114 -3.43 -0.99 13.84
N PRO A 115 -2.82 -1.99 13.16
CA PRO A 115 -3.44 -2.65 12.01
C PRO A 115 -4.65 -3.45 12.45
N ALA A 116 -5.64 -3.60 11.56
CA ALA A 116 -6.81 -4.41 11.80
C ALA A 116 -7.06 -5.43 10.68
N ALA A 117 -7.91 -6.42 10.96
CA ALA A 117 -8.34 -7.36 9.93
C ALA A 117 -9.22 -6.67 8.87
N PRO A 118 -9.08 -7.03 7.58
CA PRO A 118 -9.95 -6.54 6.51
C PRO A 118 -11.41 -7.02 6.70
N GLU A 119 -12.33 -6.49 5.90
CA GLU A 119 -13.77 -6.77 6.03
C GLU A 119 -14.12 -8.16 5.48
N HIS A 120 -13.56 -8.54 4.32
CA HIS A 120 -14.01 -9.72 3.58
C HIS A 120 -12.98 -10.86 3.57
N GLY A 121 -11.68 -10.52 3.54
CA GLY A 121 -10.60 -11.50 3.42
C GLY A 121 -9.79 -11.76 4.68
N SER A 122 -8.65 -12.44 4.50
CA SER A 122 -7.53 -12.42 5.45
C SER A 122 -6.49 -11.39 5.00
N VAL A 123 -5.65 -10.93 5.93
CA VAL A 123 -4.58 -9.95 5.62
C VAL A 123 -3.69 -10.43 4.46
N ASP A 124 -3.22 -11.68 4.51
CA ASP A 124 -2.35 -12.23 3.47
C ASP A 124 -3.11 -12.59 2.19
N GLY A 125 -4.36 -13.08 2.28
CA GLY A 125 -5.16 -13.38 1.09
C GLY A 125 -5.52 -12.12 0.30
N VAL A 126 -5.81 -11.00 0.98
CA VAL A 126 -6.00 -9.70 0.34
C VAL A 126 -4.68 -9.22 -0.27
N ALA A 127 -3.56 -9.34 0.44
CA ALA A 127 -2.26 -8.91 -0.06
C ALA A 127 -1.82 -9.68 -1.32
N GLU A 128 -1.98 -11.00 -1.33
CA GLU A 128 -1.71 -11.84 -2.50
C GLU A 128 -2.59 -11.44 -3.68
N ALA A 129 -3.90 -11.27 -3.46
CA ALA A 129 -4.82 -10.82 -4.52
C ALA A 129 -4.38 -9.46 -5.12
N VAL A 130 -3.94 -8.53 -4.27
CA VAL A 130 -3.46 -7.22 -4.71
C VAL A 130 -2.12 -7.30 -5.45
N LEU A 131 -1.18 -8.14 -5.02
CA LEU A 131 0.07 -8.37 -5.74
C LEU A 131 -0.21 -8.87 -7.17
N ASN A 132 -1.21 -9.75 -7.33
CA ASN A 132 -1.66 -10.19 -8.64
C ASN A 132 -2.31 -9.05 -9.45
N GLU A 133 -3.20 -8.26 -8.84
CA GLU A 133 -3.81 -7.08 -9.49
C GLU A 133 -2.73 -6.09 -9.99
N LEU A 134 -1.73 -5.78 -9.16
CA LEU A 134 -0.62 -4.88 -9.50
C LEU A 134 0.25 -5.44 -10.62
N ARG A 135 0.58 -6.74 -10.57
CA ARG A 135 1.30 -7.41 -11.65
C ARG A 135 0.56 -7.26 -12.97
N ASP A 136 -0.75 -7.54 -12.98
CA ASP A 136 -1.54 -7.51 -14.21
C ASP A 136 -1.72 -6.07 -14.72
N ALA A 137 -1.86 -5.09 -13.83
CA ALA A 137 -1.92 -3.67 -14.16
C ALA A 137 -0.59 -3.12 -14.71
N ASP A 138 0.54 -3.52 -14.13
CA ASP A 138 1.87 -3.04 -14.55
C ASP A 138 2.39 -3.77 -15.79
N TYR A 139 1.96 -5.01 -16.04
CA TYR A 139 2.48 -5.86 -17.12
C TYR A 139 2.46 -5.20 -18.52
N PRO A 140 1.38 -4.52 -18.98
CA PRO A 140 1.39 -3.82 -20.26
C PRO A 140 2.49 -2.77 -20.38
N TYR A 141 2.75 -2.01 -19.30
CA TYR A 141 3.82 -1.01 -19.26
C TYR A 141 5.18 -1.69 -19.26
N VAL A 142 5.38 -2.70 -18.42
CA VAL A 142 6.66 -3.44 -18.36
C VAL A 142 6.97 -4.05 -19.73
N ARG A 143 5.99 -4.65 -20.39
CA ARG A 143 6.14 -5.24 -21.73
C ARG A 143 6.45 -4.23 -22.83
N SER A 144 5.85 -3.05 -22.79
CA SER A 144 6.02 -2.06 -23.87
C SER A 144 7.21 -1.12 -23.67
N VAL A 145 7.59 -0.84 -22.42
CA VAL A 145 8.59 0.19 -22.09
C VAL A 145 9.85 -0.37 -21.45
N ILE A 146 9.75 -1.43 -20.64
CA ILE A 146 10.89 -1.99 -19.88
C ILE A 146 11.51 -3.21 -20.57
N ALA A 147 10.70 -4.01 -21.27
CA ALA A 147 11.16 -5.24 -21.88
C ALA A 147 12.32 -5.00 -22.86
N ASN A 148 13.27 -5.94 -22.88
CA ASN A 148 14.51 -5.90 -23.65
C ASN A 148 15.43 -4.72 -23.30
N SER A 149 15.38 -4.25 -22.05
CA SER A 149 16.20 -3.15 -21.56
C SER A 149 16.67 -3.39 -20.12
N TRP A 150 17.67 -2.62 -19.69
CA TRP A 150 18.19 -2.60 -18.33
C TRP A 150 17.40 -1.65 -17.45
N VAL A 151 17.05 -2.08 -16.25
CA VAL A 151 16.37 -1.28 -15.22
C VAL A 151 17.01 -1.53 -13.86
N PRO A 152 16.85 -0.65 -12.87
CA PRO A 152 17.29 -0.83 -11.51
C PRO A 152 16.25 -1.71 -10.83
N GLN A 153 16.69 -2.87 -10.36
CA GLN A 153 15.92 -3.70 -9.45
C GLN A 153 16.22 -3.24 -8.03
N ILE A 154 15.20 -2.75 -7.33
CA ILE A 154 15.33 -2.16 -5.97
C ILE A 154 14.70 -3.04 -4.87
N SER A 155 14.00 -4.10 -5.25
CA SER A 155 13.50 -5.11 -4.31
C SER A 155 13.24 -6.43 -5.03
N SER A 156 13.42 -7.53 -4.31
CA SER A 156 13.04 -8.88 -4.73
C SER A 156 12.66 -9.68 -3.50
N LYS A 157 11.37 -9.93 -3.33
CA LYS A 157 10.81 -10.59 -2.14
C LYS A 157 9.72 -11.59 -2.53
N ARG A 158 9.42 -12.50 -1.61
CA ARG A 158 8.29 -13.43 -1.69
C ARG A 158 7.87 -13.85 -0.29
N ALA A 159 6.63 -14.30 -0.14
CA ALA A 159 6.20 -14.93 1.10
C ALA A 159 7.08 -16.16 1.41
N GLY A 160 7.36 -16.37 2.69
CA GLY A 160 8.27 -17.43 3.15
C GLY A 160 9.76 -17.07 3.12
N LEU A 161 10.16 -15.94 2.52
CA LEU A 161 11.54 -15.45 2.59
C LEU A 161 11.90 -15.05 4.02
N VAL A 162 13.05 -15.49 4.53
CA VAL A 162 13.52 -15.11 5.87
C VAL A 162 14.52 -13.97 5.77
N ILE A 163 14.20 -12.83 6.36
CA ILE A 163 15.09 -11.65 6.44
C ILE A 163 15.30 -11.31 7.92
N LYS A 164 16.57 -11.24 8.36
CA LYS A 164 16.93 -10.90 9.74
C LYS A 164 16.19 -11.75 10.80
N GLY A 165 15.97 -13.03 10.49
CA GLY A 165 15.28 -13.99 11.37
C GLY A 165 13.75 -13.92 11.35
N ARG A 166 13.15 -13.04 10.54
CA ARG A 166 11.68 -12.94 10.34
C ARG A 166 11.29 -13.50 8.98
N THR A 167 10.31 -14.40 8.95
CA THR A 167 9.68 -14.87 7.72
C THR A 167 8.71 -13.82 7.20
N LEU A 168 8.85 -13.41 5.95
CA LEU A 168 7.94 -12.47 5.30
C LEU A 168 6.61 -13.14 4.93
N THR A 169 5.52 -12.38 5.08
CA THR A 169 4.20 -12.74 4.54
C THR A 169 3.91 -11.98 3.24
N ASP A 170 2.82 -12.28 2.54
CA ASP A 170 2.40 -11.52 1.36
C ASP A 170 2.11 -10.05 1.70
N ALA A 171 1.58 -9.78 2.89
CA ALA A 171 1.38 -8.42 3.37
C ALA A 171 2.70 -7.65 3.55
N ASP A 172 3.77 -8.31 4.05
CA ASP A 172 5.10 -7.68 4.11
C ASP A 172 5.63 -7.34 2.71
N VAL A 173 5.42 -8.24 1.73
CA VAL A 173 5.90 -8.05 0.36
C VAL A 173 5.14 -6.91 -0.34
N LEU A 174 3.82 -6.88 -0.20
CA LEU A 174 3.00 -5.81 -0.74
C LEU A 174 3.35 -4.46 -0.11
N ALA A 175 3.46 -4.40 1.22
CA ALA A 175 3.78 -3.16 1.93
C ALA A 175 5.14 -2.59 1.47
N ASP A 176 6.13 -3.46 1.24
CA ASP A 176 7.42 -3.06 0.67
C ASP A 176 7.27 -2.45 -0.73
N HIS A 177 6.54 -3.13 -1.62
CA HIS A 177 6.33 -2.63 -2.97
C HIS A 177 5.59 -1.28 -2.98
N LEU A 178 4.52 -1.15 -2.20
CA LEU A 178 3.74 0.09 -2.14
C LEU A 178 4.57 1.26 -1.58
N ALA A 179 5.42 1.02 -0.57
CA ALA A 179 6.34 2.02 -0.06
C ALA A 179 7.36 2.47 -1.13
N LEU A 180 7.92 1.53 -1.88
CA LEU A 180 8.84 1.83 -2.98
C LEU A 180 8.12 2.57 -4.12
N ARG A 181 6.89 2.19 -4.46
CA ARG A 181 6.07 2.85 -5.49
C ARG A 181 5.67 4.26 -5.12
N GLN A 182 5.39 4.50 -3.84
CA GLN A 182 5.14 5.85 -3.34
C GLN A 182 6.40 6.73 -3.41
N ARG A 183 7.57 6.16 -3.11
CA ARG A 183 8.84 6.89 -3.14
C ARG A 183 9.35 7.13 -4.56
N TYR A 184 9.15 6.18 -5.46
CA TYR A 184 9.66 6.18 -6.83
C TYR A 184 8.51 6.04 -7.82
N SER A 185 8.07 7.14 -8.43
CA SER A 185 6.92 7.17 -9.37
C SER A 185 7.04 6.25 -10.59
N GLY A 186 8.27 5.87 -10.95
CA GLY A 186 8.59 4.90 -12.00
C GLY A 186 8.59 3.44 -11.55
N ALA A 187 8.34 3.14 -10.27
CA ALA A 187 8.37 1.77 -9.77
C ALA A 187 7.23 0.94 -10.36
N ARG A 188 7.54 -0.30 -10.73
CA ARG A 188 6.60 -1.28 -11.27
C ARG A 188 6.84 -2.63 -10.60
N LEU A 189 5.75 -3.35 -10.36
CA LEU A 189 5.80 -4.72 -9.88
C LEU A 189 6.00 -5.66 -11.06
N VAL A 190 7.01 -6.52 -10.96
CA VAL A 190 7.35 -7.55 -11.92
C VAL A 190 7.30 -8.89 -11.21
N TYR A 191 6.48 -9.81 -11.71
CA TYR A 191 6.49 -11.19 -11.23
C TYR A 191 7.52 -11.99 -12.03
N SER A 192 8.53 -12.53 -11.35
CA SER A 192 9.68 -13.17 -12.01
C SER A 192 9.29 -14.34 -12.92
N GLY A 193 8.19 -15.04 -12.60
CA GLY A 193 7.69 -16.16 -13.41
C GLY A 193 7.18 -15.78 -14.80
N GLN A 194 6.98 -14.49 -15.09
CA GLN A 194 6.57 -14.00 -16.42
C GLN A 194 7.75 -13.74 -17.37
N TRP A 195 9.00 -13.84 -16.90
CA TRP A 195 10.18 -13.35 -17.63
C TRP A 195 11.35 -14.34 -17.55
N SER A 196 11.88 -14.78 -18.70
CA SER A 196 12.97 -15.77 -18.80
C SER A 196 14.32 -15.30 -18.27
N THR A 197 14.47 -14.00 -18.09
CA THR A 197 15.68 -13.35 -17.59
C THR A 197 15.88 -13.53 -16.07
N PHE A 198 14.89 -13.99 -15.31
CA PHE A 198 15.04 -14.34 -13.90
C PHE A 198 15.40 -15.82 -13.71
N ASN A 199 16.27 -16.09 -12.74
CA ASN A 199 16.75 -17.44 -12.44
C ASN A 199 15.79 -18.25 -11.55
N ALA A 200 14.79 -17.62 -10.95
CA ALA A 200 13.80 -18.26 -10.10
C ALA A 200 12.39 -17.77 -10.44
N PRO A 201 11.44 -18.68 -10.74
CA PRO A 201 10.04 -18.33 -10.95
C PRO A 201 9.33 -18.35 -9.59
N ASP A 202 8.73 -17.23 -9.18
CA ASP A 202 7.99 -17.01 -7.90
C ASP A 202 8.64 -15.94 -6.99
N TRP A 203 8.94 -14.79 -7.57
CA TRP A 203 9.42 -13.62 -6.86
C TRP A 203 8.67 -12.38 -7.31
N TRP A 204 8.31 -11.55 -6.34
CA TRP A 204 7.79 -10.20 -6.54
C TRP A 204 8.97 -9.24 -6.57
N VAL A 205 9.23 -8.67 -7.74
CA VAL A 205 10.38 -7.82 -8.01
C VAL A 205 9.89 -6.40 -8.24
N THR A 206 10.47 -5.43 -7.53
CA THR A 206 10.21 -4.02 -7.81
C THR A 206 11.35 -3.47 -8.65
N VAL A 207 11.02 -3.00 -9.86
CA VAL A 207 11.95 -2.31 -10.76
C VAL A 207 11.52 -0.87 -10.95
N VAL A 208 12.44 0.02 -11.30
CA VAL A 208 12.13 1.44 -11.52
C VAL A 208 12.44 1.85 -12.96
N GLY A 209 11.47 2.47 -13.65
CA GLY A 209 11.76 3.18 -14.91
C GLY A 209 12.49 4.52 -14.65
N PRO A 210 13.28 5.04 -15.61
CA PRO A 210 13.32 4.68 -17.02
C PRO A 210 14.14 3.41 -17.31
N SER A 211 14.05 2.91 -18.53
CA SER A 211 14.85 1.79 -19.03
C SER A 211 16.07 2.30 -19.81
N TRP A 212 17.17 1.53 -19.75
CA TRP A 212 18.45 1.90 -20.36
C TRP A 212 18.98 0.80 -21.29
N TYR A 213 19.80 1.22 -22.25
CA TYR A 213 20.49 0.30 -23.14
C TYR A 213 21.67 -0.42 -22.46
N PHE A 214 22.33 0.22 -21.49
CA PHE A 214 23.46 -0.36 -20.77
C PHE A 214 23.17 -0.54 -19.28
N ALA A 215 23.63 -1.66 -18.72
CA ALA A 215 23.54 -1.94 -17.28
C ALA A 215 24.20 -0.87 -16.41
N ALA A 216 25.30 -0.28 -16.90
CA ALA A 216 26.03 0.75 -16.18
C ALA A 216 25.18 2.01 -15.89
N ASP A 217 24.25 2.34 -16.78
CA ASP A 217 23.35 3.49 -16.58
C ASP A 217 22.31 3.22 -15.49
N ALA A 218 21.72 2.01 -15.48
CA ALA A 218 20.82 1.59 -14.42
C ALA A 218 21.51 1.54 -13.05
N ASN A 219 22.76 1.04 -13.00
CA ASN A 219 23.55 1.05 -11.76
C ASN A 219 23.92 2.47 -11.30
N ARG A 220 24.25 3.37 -12.23
CA ARG A 220 24.49 4.78 -11.90
C ARG A 220 23.26 5.44 -11.29
N TRP A 221 22.06 5.07 -11.73
CA TRP A 221 20.83 5.52 -11.10
C TRP A 221 20.72 5.03 -9.65
N CYS A 222 21.00 3.74 -9.39
CA CYS A 222 21.04 3.22 -8.01
C CYS A 222 22.01 4.03 -7.12
N ASP A 223 23.18 4.39 -7.64
CA ASP A 223 24.19 5.18 -6.92
C ASP A 223 23.70 6.61 -6.65
N SER A 224 23.03 7.23 -7.62
CA SER A 224 22.48 8.58 -7.44
C SER A 224 21.34 8.65 -6.43
N GLU A 225 20.60 7.56 -6.27
CA GLU A 225 19.53 7.43 -5.27
C GLU A 225 20.06 7.00 -3.89
N GLY A 226 21.37 6.71 -3.78
CA GLY A 226 22.03 6.38 -2.51
C GLY A 226 21.70 5.00 -1.97
N PHE A 227 21.33 4.03 -2.81
CA PHE A 227 21.12 2.65 -2.38
C PHE A 227 22.44 1.97 -2.02
N ASP A 228 22.45 1.20 -0.92
CA ASP A 228 23.56 0.31 -0.57
C ASP A 228 23.78 -0.76 -1.65
N VAL A 229 25.03 -1.20 -1.83
CA VAL A 229 25.46 -2.05 -2.97
C VAL A 229 24.57 -3.28 -3.22
N ASP A 230 24.02 -3.87 -2.16
CA ASP A 230 23.17 -5.07 -2.20
C ASP A 230 21.67 -4.77 -2.37
N ASP A 231 21.25 -3.51 -2.20
CA ASP A 231 19.83 -3.10 -2.19
C ASP A 231 19.32 -2.62 -3.55
N CYS A 232 20.21 -2.38 -4.52
CA CYS A 232 19.85 -2.01 -5.89
C CYS A 232 20.89 -2.49 -6.88
N PHE A 233 20.47 -3.02 -8.03
CA PHE A 233 21.37 -3.39 -9.13
C PHE A 233 20.64 -3.44 -10.47
N ALA A 234 21.41 -3.39 -11.56
CA ALA A 234 20.90 -3.44 -12.90
C ALA A 234 20.40 -4.85 -13.25
N LYS A 235 19.14 -4.91 -13.67
CA LYS A 235 18.45 -6.11 -14.15
C LYS A 235 17.99 -5.90 -15.59
N PHE A 236 18.31 -6.83 -16.47
CA PHE A 236 17.75 -6.89 -17.80
C PHE A 236 16.44 -7.67 -17.77
N VAL A 237 15.35 -7.05 -18.20
CA VAL A 237 14.01 -7.67 -18.18
C VAL A 237 13.64 -8.08 -19.59
N SER A 238 13.51 -9.39 -19.84
CA SER A 238 13.10 -9.93 -21.14
C SER A 238 12.50 -11.34 -21.02
N SER A 239 11.72 -11.70 -22.04
CA SER A 239 11.22 -13.05 -22.32
C SER A 239 11.91 -13.70 -23.54
N MET A 240 12.88 -13.01 -24.15
CA MET A 240 13.62 -13.46 -25.34
C MET A 240 15.03 -13.96 -25.01
N PHE A 241 15.56 -13.56 -23.85
CA PHE A 241 16.89 -13.91 -23.35
C PHE A 241 16.79 -14.70 -22.05
N GLY A 242 17.71 -15.65 -21.84
CA GLY A 242 17.82 -16.45 -20.62
C GLY A 242 18.61 -15.75 -19.52
N ALA A 243 18.41 -16.14 -18.26
CA ALA A 243 19.14 -15.61 -17.11
C ALA A 243 20.67 -15.84 -17.21
N GLU A 244 21.07 -16.92 -17.87
CA GLU A 244 22.45 -17.33 -18.15
C GLU A 244 23.21 -16.38 -19.09
N GLU A 245 22.50 -15.47 -19.78
CA GLU A 245 23.08 -14.53 -20.75
C GLU A 245 23.61 -13.24 -20.10
N GLY A 246 23.83 -13.26 -18.78
CA GLY A 246 24.36 -12.11 -18.05
C GLY A 246 23.32 -11.00 -17.86
N THR A 247 22.09 -11.35 -17.49
CA THR A 247 20.95 -10.42 -17.35
C THR A 247 20.93 -9.66 -16.02
N THR A 248 22.00 -9.75 -15.25
CA THR A 248 22.13 -9.15 -13.91
C THR A 248 23.54 -8.61 -13.76
N VAL A 249 23.68 -7.32 -13.42
CA VAL A 249 24.98 -6.68 -13.20
C VAL A 249 24.96 -5.99 -11.85
N TYR A 250 25.62 -6.62 -10.87
CA TYR A 250 25.77 -6.08 -9.53
C TYR A 250 26.68 -4.85 -9.51
N ARG A 251 26.47 -4.00 -8.50
CA ARG A 251 27.33 -2.86 -8.20
C ARG A 251 28.58 -3.33 -7.44
N LYS A 252 29.63 -2.51 -7.49
CA LYS A 252 30.93 -2.77 -6.88
C LYS A 252 31.22 -1.75 -5.78
#